data_AF-A0A2L2YHM2-F1
#
_entry.id   AF-A0A2L2YHM2-F1
#
_cell.length_a   1.000
_cell.length_b   1.000
_cell.length_c   1.000
_cell.angle_alpha   90.00
_cell.angle_beta   90.00
_cell.angle_gamma   90.00
#
_symmetry.space_group_name_H-M   'P 1'
#
loop_
_entity.id
_entity.type
_entity.pdbx_description
1 polymer ?
#
loop_
_entity_poly.entity_id
_entity_poly.type
_entity_poly.pdbx_seq_one_letter_code
_entity_poly.pdbx_strand_id
1 'polypeptide(L)'
;NFFSKYLYGGKKIENLWEVIKNFLILSHSNATVEGGFSINKSLLVENLNEDSIISQRRVYDYVSFINGIKNIDINEKMLDAVKGSRTRWRHALEAKKKEKRRE
;
A
#
# COMPACT_ATOMS: atom_id res chain seq x y z
N ASN A 1 -17.56 -15.03 -27.79
CA ASN A 1 -17.18 -16.06 -26.79
C ASN A 1 -16.78 -17.34 -27.51
N PHE A 2 -15.49 -17.66 -27.56
CA PHE A 2 -14.95 -18.83 -28.27
C PHE A 2 -15.48 -20.15 -27.68
N PHE A 3 -15.56 -20.24 -26.35
CA PHE A 3 -15.98 -21.45 -25.64
C PHE A 3 -17.49 -21.71 -25.68
N SER A 4 -18.33 -20.68 -25.82
CA SER A 4 -19.79 -20.87 -25.86
C SER A 4 -20.22 -21.67 -27.09
N LYS A 5 -19.49 -21.58 -28.20
CA LYS A 5 -19.78 -22.32 -29.43
C LYS A 5 -19.57 -23.84 -29.28
N TYR A 6 -18.66 -24.26 -28.40
CA TYR A 6 -18.35 -25.68 -28.17
C TYR A 6 -19.12 -26.31 -27.01
N LEU A 7 -19.72 -25.49 -26.15
CA LEU A 7 -20.43 -25.95 -24.94
C LEU A 7 -21.95 -26.04 -25.11
N TYR A 8 -22.53 -25.40 -26.13
CA TYR A 8 -23.95 -25.53 -26.47
C TYR A 8 -24.15 -26.69 -27.44
N GLY A 9 -24.45 -27.89 -26.93
CA GLY A 9 -24.68 -29.00 -27.88
C GLY A 9 -25.06 -30.38 -27.37
N GLY A 10 -25.34 -30.61 -26.09
CA GLY A 10 -25.86 -31.93 -25.72
C GLY A 10 -26.25 -32.09 -24.26
N LYS A 11 -27.35 -32.82 -24.04
CA LYS A 11 -27.83 -33.28 -22.72
C LYS A 11 -26.74 -33.89 -21.83
N LYS A 12 -25.69 -34.49 -22.45
CA LYS A 12 -24.53 -35.04 -21.74
C LYS A 12 -23.64 -34.00 -21.04
N ILE A 13 -23.71 -32.73 -21.44
CA ILE A 13 -22.82 -31.65 -20.97
C ILE A 13 -23.49 -30.80 -19.88
N GLU A 14 -24.78 -31.01 -19.60
CA GLU A 14 -25.52 -30.27 -18.55
C GLU A 14 -24.86 -30.44 -17.17
N ASN A 15 -24.49 -31.68 -16.80
CA ASN A 15 -23.80 -31.97 -15.55
C ASN A 15 -22.40 -31.33 -15.51
N LEU A 16 -21.68 -31.31 -16.64
CA LEU A 16 -20.38 -30.66 -16.74
C LEU A 16 -20.50 -29.13 -16.60
N TRP A 17 -21.61 -28.57 -17.08
CA TRP A 17 -21.90 -27.14 -16.98
C TRP A 17 -22.18 -26.70 -15.54
N GLU A 18 -22.84 -27.53 -14.74
CA GLU A 18 -22.98 -27.27 -13.29
C GLU A 18 -21.63 -27.28 -12.57
N VAL A 19 -20.75 -28.24 -12.89
CA VAL A 19 -19.40 -28.28 -12.33
C VAL A 19 -18.59 -27.04 -12.72
N ILE A 20 -18.65 -26.64 -13.99
CA ILE A 20 -17.95 -25.43 -14.48
C ILE A 20 -18.50 -24.17 -13.80
N LYS A 21 -19.83 -24.04 -13.63
CA LYS A 21 -20.43 -22.93 -12.88
C LYS A 21 -19.92 -22.88 -11.45
N ASN A 22 -19.92 -24.00 -10.74
CA ASN A 22 -19.42 -24.07 -9.36
C ASN A 22 -17.92 -23.74 -9.29
N PHE A 23 -17.12 -24.19 -10.26
CA PHE A 23 -15.69 -23.88 -10.34
C PHE A 23 -15.42 -22.41 -10.65
N LEU A 24 -16.20 -21.79 -11.53
CA LEU A 24 -16.10 -20.36 -11.84
C LEU A 24 -16.53 -19.47 -10.66
N ILE A 25 -17.51 -19.90 -9.86
CA ILE A 25 -17.90 -19.23 -8.61
C ILE A 25 -16.79 -19.36 -7.56
N LEU A 26 -16.15 -20.53 -7.45
CA LEU A 26 -14.99 -20.77 -6.58
C LEU A 26 -13.79 -19.88 -6.95
N SER A 27 -13.48 -19.74 -8.25
CA SER A 27 -12.40 -18.85 -8.72
C SER A 27 -12.62 -17.39 -8.37
N HIS A 28 -13.87 -16.95 -8.15
CA HIS A 28 -14.16 -15.59 -7.73
C HIS A 28 -13.84 -15.34 -6.24
N SER A 29 -13.82 -16.39 -5.41
CA SER A 29 -13.52 -16.29 -3.97
C SER A 29 -12.02 -16.39 -3.65
N ASN A 30 -11.17 -16.68 -4.64
CA ASN A 30 -9.71 -16.70 -4.49
C ASN A 30 -8.98 -15.58 -5.26
N ALA A 31 -9.68 -14.72 -6.01
CA ALA A 31 -9.06 -13.58 -6.70
C ALA A 31 -8.70 -12.40 -5.77
N THR A 32 -8.86 -12.56 -4.44
CA THR A 32 -8.57 -11.50 -3.46
C THR A 32 -7.52 -11.93 -2.42
N VAL A 33 -7.03 -13.17 -2.43
CA VAL A 33 -6.27 -13.73 -1.29
C VAL A 33 -4.85 -14.20 -1.60
N GLU A 34 -4.24 -13.76 -2.70
CA GLU A 34 -2.76 -13.72 -2.80
C GLU A 34 -2.17 -12.42 -2.20
N GLY A 35 -2.95 -11.66 -1.43
CA GLY A 35 -2.44 -10.61 -0.55
C GLY A 35 -1.76 -11.15 0.72
N GLY A 36 -1.65 -12.47 0.88
CA GLY A 36 -1.16 -13.16 2.09
C GLY A 36 0.35 -13.01 2.39
N PHE A 37 1.10 -12.27 1.57
CA PHE A 37 2.52 -11.96 1.82
C PHE A 37 2.81 -10.46 1.90
N SER A 38 1.79 -9.62 2.09
CA SER A 38 2.02 -8.19 2.24
C SER A 38 1.55 -7.66 3.59
N ILE A 39 2.21 -8.13 4.63
CA ILE A 39 2.31 -7.40 5.92
C ILE A 39 2.80 -5.95 5.64
N ASN A 40 3.52 -5.74 4.53
CA ASN A 40 3.96 -4.42 4.09
C ASN A 40 2.89 -3.58 3.36
N LYS A 41 1.80 -4.15 2.81
CA LYS A 41 0.76 -3.36 2.12
C LYS A 41 -0.10 -2.56 3.10
N SER A 42 -0.25 -3.03 4.34
CA SER A 42 -0.85 -2.25 5.42
C SER A 42 0.08 -1.17 5.99
N LEU A 43 1.40 -1.31 5.80
CA LEU A 43 2.40 -0.36 6.31
C LEU A 43 2.75 0.73 5.29
N LEU A 44 2.64 0.41 4.00
CA LEU A 44 2.83 1.37 2.91
C LEU A 44 1.47 2.00 2.60
N VAL A 45 1.20 3.19 3.16
CA VAL A 45 0.18 4.06 2.57
C VAL A 45 0.59 4.28 1.12
N GLU A 46 -0.24 3.83 0.17
CA GLU A 46 0.11 3.55 -1.25
C GLU A 46 0.71 4.74 -2.05
N ASN A 47 0.94 5.91 -1.44
CA ASN A 47 1.51 7.11 -2.07
C ASN A 47 2.57 7.85 -1.21
N LEU A 48 3.21 7.19 -0.25
CA LEU A 48 4.32 7.80 0.49
C LEU A 48 5.59 7.89 -0.37
N ASN A 49 6.22 9.06 -0.37
CA ASN A 49 7.55 9.22 -0.97
C ASN A 49 8.59 8.44 -0.16
N GLU A 50 9.64 7.94 -0.80
CA GLU A 50 10.72 7.18 -0.17
C GLU A 50 11.32 7.91 1.04
N ASP A 51 11.60 9.21 0.88
CA ASP A 51 12.07 10.08 1.97
C ASP A 51 11.16 10.05 3.21
N SER A 52 9.84 9.96 2.98
CA SER A 52 8.84 9.92 4.05
C SER A 52 8.83 8.57 4.76
N ILE A 53 9.03 7.48 4.02
CA ILE A 53 9.14 6.12 4.56
C ILE A 53 10.40 6.00 5.44
N ILE A 54 11.55 6.48 4.94
CA ILE A 54 12.81 6.49 5.69
C ILE A 54 12.67 7.30 6.99
N SER A 55 12.02 8.45 6.91
CA SER A 55 11.79 9.32 8.08
C SER A 55 10.89 8.65 9.12
N GLN A 56 9.79 8.02 8.70
CA GLN A 56 8.91 7.28 9.60
C GLN A 56 9.62 6.10 10.26
N ARG A 57 10.41 5.35 9.49
CA ARG A 57 11.18 4.22 10.02
C ARG A 57 12.17 4.66 11.09
N ARG A 58 12.89 5.76 10.85
CA ARG A 58 13.82 6.34 11.84
C ARG A 58 13.11 6.69 13.15
N VAL A 59 11.91 7.27 13.09
CA VAL A 59 11.11 7.58 14.28
C VAL A 59 10.68 6.30 14.99
N TYR A 60 10.17 5.32 14.24
CA TYR A 60 9.75 4.03 14.80
C TYR A 60 10.90 3.30 15.50
N ASP A 61 12.06 3.21 14.85
CA ASP A 61 13.24 2.53 15.39
C ASP A 61 13.70 3.18 16.70
N TYR A 62 13.68 4.52 16.77
CA TYR A 62 14.01 5.26 17.99
C TYR A 62 12.99 5.05 19.12
N VAL A 63 11.70 5.09 18.82
CA VAL A 63 10.62 4.83 19.79
C VAL A 63 10.71 3.39 20.32
N SER A 64 11.00 2.44 19.44
CA SER A 64 11.19 1.03 19.77
C SER A 64 12.40 0.84 20.68
N PHE A 65 13.53 1.48 20.37
CA PHE A 65 14.75 1.45 21.19
C PHE A 65 14.53 1.98 22.62
N ILE A 66 13.73 3.04 22.77
CA ILE A 66 13.43 3.67 24.07
C ILE A 66 12.30 2.92 24.83
N ASN A 67 11.81 1.83 24.26
CA ASN A 67 10.81 0.96 24.85
C ASN A 67 9.47 1.68 25.11
N GLY A 68 9.10 2.59 24.20
CA GLY A 68 7.81 3.27 24.19
C GLY A 68 7.89 4.79 24.30
N ILE A 69 6.79 5.45 23.90
CA ILE A 69 6.71 6.91 23.74
C ILE A 69 6.86 7.65 25.09
N LYS A 70 6.47 7.02 26.20
CA LYS A 70 6.49 7.64 27.54
C LYS A 70 7.91 7.93 28.06
N ASN A 71 8.91 7.25 27.52
CA ASN A 71 10.30 7.38 27.95
C ASN A 71 11.09 8.37 27.07
N ILE A 72 10.43 9.01 26.10
CA ILE A 72 11.06 9.99 25.21
C ILE A 72 11.10 11.34 25.91
N ASP A 73 12.30 11.80 26.20
CA ASP A 73 12.52 13.16 26.72
C ASP A 73 12.50 14.18 25.58
N ILE A 74 11.64 15.19 25.70
CA ILE A 74 11.45 16.21 24.65
C ILE A 74 12.50 17.31 24.86
N ASN A 75 13.52 17.31 24.01
CA ASN A 75 14.59 18.30 24.06
C ASN A 75 14.21 19.60 23.30
N GLU A 76 14.77 20.73 23.72
CA GLU A 76 14.63 22.05 23.08
C GLU A 76 14.97 22.01 21.58
N LYS A 77 15.99 21.23 21.20
CA LYS A 77 16.37 21.01 19.80
C LYS A 77 15.24 20.41 18.96
N MET A 78 14.42 19.53 19.54
CA MET A 78 13.27 18.96 18.85
C MET A 78 12.19 20.01 18.64
N LEU A 79 11.95 20.86 19.64
CA LEU A 79 11.01 21.97 19.53
C LEU A 79 11.44 22.95 18.43
N ASP A 80 12.72 23.30 18.37
CA ASP A 80 13.25 24.18 17.32
C ASP A 80 13.22 23.54 15.93
N ALA A 81 13.47 22.23 15.85
CA ALA A 81 13.29 21.48 14.60
C ALA A 81 11.82 21.50 14.12
N VAL A 82 10.86 21.44 15.04
CA VAL A 82 9.43 21.49 14.70
C VAL A 82 9.00 22.90 14.30
N LYS A 83 9.44 23.96 15.01
CA LYS A 83 9.07 25.36 14.75
C LYS A 83 9.29 25.76 13.27
N GLY A 84 10.42 25.34 12.68
CA GLY A 84 10.75 25.65 11.28
C GLY A 84 10.26 24.64 10.23
N SER A 85 9.65 23.52 10.64
CA SER A 85 9.35 22.39 9.75
C SER A 85 8.43 22.77 8.58
N ARG A 86 7.36 23.53 8.85
CA ARG A 86 6.38 23.93 7.84
C ARG A 86 6.98 24.85 6.78
N THR A 87 7.84 25.78 7.19
CA THR A 87 8.55 26.68 6.27
C THR A 87 9.52 25.90 5.39
N ARG A 88 10.32 25.00 5.98
CA ARG A 88 11.22 24.11 5.22
C ARG A 88 10.47 23.26 4.19
N TRP A 89 9.35 22.66 4.60
CA TRP A 89 8.50 21.88 3.70
C TRP A 89 7.98 22.71 2.53
N ARG A 90 7.53 23.95 2.79
CA ARG A 90 7.05 24.86 1.74
C ARG A 90 8.15 25.18 0.72
N HIS A 91 9.35 25.51 1.19
CA HIS A 91 10.50 25.77 0.31
C HIS A 91 10.87 24.54 -0.53
N ALA A 92 10.89 23.34 0.08
CA ALA A 92 11.16 22.09 -0.63
C ALA A 92 10.09 21.79 -1.68
N LEU A 93 8.82 22.06 -1.39
CA LEU A 93 7.71 21.89 -2.33
C LEU A 93 7.83 22.84 -3.52
N GLU A 94 8.18 24.11 -3.27
CA GLU A 94 8.41 25.09 -4.34
C GLU A 94 9.59 24.72 -5.23
N ALA A 95 10.68 24.22 -4.64
CA ALA A 95 11.83 23.72 -5.39
C ALA A 95 11.44 22.55 -6.30
N LYS A 96 10.76 21.53 -5.77
CA LYS A 96 10.25 20.39 -6.56
C LYS A 96 9.31 20.82 -7.69
N LYS A 97 8.47 21.84 -7.47
CA LYS A 97 7.60 22.41 -8.51
C LYS A 97 8.39 23.15 -9.60
N LYS A 98 9.50 23.81 -9.26
CA LYS A 98 10.36 24.49 -10.24
C LYS A 98 11.11 23.48 -11.10
N GLU A 99 11.59 22.39 -10.50
CA GLU A 99 12.30 21.31 -11.18
C GLU A 99 11.39 20.60 -12.21
N LYS A 100 10.17 20.22 -11.80
CA LYS A 100 9.15 19.65 -12.70
C LYS A 100 8.68 20.56 -13.85
N ARG A 101 8.94 21.86 -13.78
CA ARG A 101 8.62 22.81 -14.87
C ARG A 101 9.78 23.01 -15.84
N ARG A 102 10.98 22.54 -15.47
CA ARG A 102 12.20 22.63 -16.28
C ARG A 102 12.43 21.36 -17.10
N GLU A 103 11.93 20.22 -16.60
CA GLU A 103 11.70 18.99 -17.36
C GLU A 103 10.55 19.16 -18.35
#